data_AF-A0A1B2EMN9-F1
#
_entry.id   AF-A0A1B2EMN9-F1
#
_cell.length_a   1.000
_cell.length_b   1.000
_cell.length_c   1.000
_cell.angle_alpha   90.00
_cell.angle_beta   90.00
_cell.angle_gamma   90.00
#
_symmetry.space_group_name_H-M   'P 1'
#
loop_
_entity.id
_entity.type
_entity.pdbx_description
1 polymer ?
#
loop_
_entity_poly.entity_id
_entity_poly.type
_entity_poly.pdbx_seq_one_letter_code
_entity_poly.pdbx_strand_id
1 'polypeptide(L)'
;MQPGMNVYLLLIQQGAASARWKKTFMTQTIGFIGSGMISGQVARLAIAAGLNVILSNSRGPETLADLSAELGEHARAATPAEAAREGDLVASILTESPAAAG
;
A
#
# COMPACT_ATOMS: atom_id res chain seq x y z
N MET A 1 -26.01 4.54 11.45
CA MET A 1 -25.11 3.41 11.74
C MET A 1 -24.81 2.72 10.42
N GLN A 2 -23.62 2.92 9.85
CA GLN A 2 -23.21 2.12 8.68
C GLN A 2 -22.58 0.82 9.17
N PRO A 3 -22.90 -0.34 8.56
CA PRO A 3 -22.42 -1.64 9.01
C PRO A 3 -20.90 -1.74 8.81
N GLY A 4 -20.25 -2.48 9.72
CA GLY A 4 -18.80 -2.63 9.80
C GLY A 4 -18.19 -3.03 8.45
N MET A 5 -17.29 -2.19 7.96
CA MET A 5 -16.60 -2.36 6.68
C MET A 5 -15.46 -3.37 6.84
N ASN A 6 -15.58 -4.52 6.16
CA ASN A 6 -14.52 -5.53 6.11
C ASN A 6 -13.51 -5.17 5.02
N VAL A 7 -12.23 -5.05 5.39
CA VAL A 7 -11.14 -4.76 4.45
C VAL A 7 -10.40 -6.06 4.14
N TYR A 8 -10.46 -6.50 2.88
CA TYR A 8 -9.70 -7.65 2.40
C TYR A 8 -8.37 -7.18 1.80
N LEU A 9 -7.27 -7.51 2.47
CA LEU A 9 -5.91 -7.21 2.01
C LEU A 9 -5.35 -8.41 1.24
N LEU A 10 -5.34 -8.32 -0.10
CA LEU A 10 -4.64 -9.29 -0.93
C LEU A 10 -3.16 -8.89 -1.03
N LEU A 11 -2.29 -9.66 -0.39
CA LEU A 11 -0.83 -9.51 -0.48
C LEU A 11 -0.32 -10.37 -1.63
N ILE A 12 0.23 -9.74 -2.66
CA ILE A 12 0.85 -10.44 -3.80
C ILE A 12 2.36 -10.48 -3.55
N GLN A 13 2.87 -11.65 -3.17
CA GLN A 13 4.30 -11.92 -3.06
C GLN A 13 4.83 -12.39 -4.42
N GLN A 14 5.74 -11.65 -5.04
CA GLN A 14 6.46 -12.13 -6.23
C GLN A 14 7.53 -13.16 -5.77
N GLY A 15 7.51 -14.38 -6.33
CA GLY A 15 8.43 -15.50 -5.97
C GLY A 15 9.92 -15.21 -6.29
N ALA A 16 10.93 -15.88 -5.72
CA ALA A 16 11.02 -17.29 -5.31
C ALA A 16 11.35 -17.50 -3.81
N ALA A 17 10.81 -18.59 -3.27
CA ALA A 17 10.95 -19.05 -1.91
C ALA A 17 12.36 -19.58 -1.56
N SER A 18 12.62 -19.62 -0.26
CA SER A 18 13.70 -20.29 0.48
C SER A 18 15.00 -19.49 0.68
N ALA A 19 15.41 -19.40 1.96
CA ALA A 19 16.70 -18.93 2.47
C ALA A 19 16.92 -17.45 2.86
N ARG A 20 15.91 -16.58 2.93
CA ARG A 20 16.14 -15.16 3.38
C ARG A 20 15.31 -14.66 4.56
N TRP A 21 14.88 -15.55 5.44
CA TRP A 21 14.29 -15.16 6.74
C TRP A 21 15.33 -14.65 7.76
N LYS A 22 16.63 -14.74 7.46
CA LYS A 22 17.71 -14.10 8.23
C LYS A 22 17.86 -12.59 7.98
N LYS A 23 16.99 -11.97 7.20
CA LYS A 23 17.01 -10.51 7.06
C LYS A 23 16.26 -9.91 8.25
N THR A 24 17.04 -9.65 9.30
CA THR A 24 16.76 -8.71 10.38
C THR A 24 15.76 -7.64 9.97
N PHE A 25 14.74 -7.44 10.79
CA PHE A 25 13.72 -6.39 10.77
C PHE A 25 14.30 -4.97 10.64
N MET A 26 14.84 -4.64 9.47
CA MET A 26 15.23 -3.30 9.08
C MET A 26 14.04 -2.75 8.29
N THR A 27 13.35 -1.76 8.87
CA THR A 27 12.26 -0.93 8.33
C THR A 27 11.74 -1.37 6.95
N GLN A 28 10.75 -2.25 6.93
CA GLN A 28 10.17 -2.78 5.68
C GLN A 28 9.34 -1.70 4.97
N THR A 29 9.34 -1.72 3.64
CA THR A 29 8.58 -0.76 2.80
C THR A 29 7.35 -1.42 2.19
N ILE A 30 6.18 -0.80 2.34
CA ILE A 30 4.93 -1.26 1.71
C ILE A 30 4.59 -0.36 0.52
N GLY A 31 4.45 -0.95 -0.66
CA GLY A 31 3.91 -0.29 -1.85
C GLY A 31 2.39 -0.41 -1.93
N PHE A 32 1.68 0.71 -1.89
CA PHE A 32 0.23 0.77 -2.09
C PHE A 32 -0.10 1.13 -3.53
N ILE A 33 -0.84 0.24 -4.20
CA ILE A 33 -1.40 0.47 -5.55
C ILE A 33 -2.89 0.74 -5.42
N GLY A 34 -3.32 1.91 -5.89
CA GLY A 34 -4.69 2.38 -5.74
C GLY A 34 -4.91 3.14 -4.42
N SER A 35 -4.05 4.10 -4.11
CA SER A 35 -4.15 4.92 -2.89
C SER A 35 -5.37 5.85 -2.92
N GLY A 36 -6.40 5.45 -2.18
CA GLY A 36 -7.61 6.23 -1.85
C GLY A 36 -7.81 6.35 -0.33
N MET A 37 -9.02 6.65 0.14
CA MET A 37 -9.30 6.82 1.58
C MET A 37 -8.89 5.61 2.42
N ILE A 38 -9.16 4.39 1.94
CA ILE A 38 -8.85 3.14 2.67
C ILE A 38 -7.34 2.94 2.76
N SER A 39 -6.63 3.00 1.62
CA SER A 39 -5.17 2.82 1.58
C SER A 39 -4.45 3.86 2.42
N GLY A 40 -5.00 5.09 2.51
CA GLY A 40 -4.50 6.12 3.42
C GLY A 40 -4.57 5.70 4.89
N GLN A 41 -5.68 5.11 5.34
CA GLN A 41 -5.80 4.65 6.73
C GLN A 41 -4.83 3.49 7.03
N VAL A 42 -4.70 2.54 6.11
CA VAL A 42 -3.74 1.44 6.25
C VAL A 42 -2.30 1.97 6.26
N ALA A 43 -1.98 2.98 5.45
CA ALA A 43 -0.68 3.63 5.45
C ALA A 43 -0.35 4.30 6.80
N ARG A 44 -1.33 4.93 7.46
CA ARG A 44 -1.17 5.49 8.82
C ARG A 44 -0.81 4.41 9.82
N LEU A 45 -1.51 3.28 9.78
CA LEU A 45 -1.23 2.14 10.66
C LEU A 45 0.14 1.52 10.39
N ALA A 46 0.54 1.42 9.12
CA ALA A 46 1.85 0.90 8.73
C ALA A 46 2.98 1.79 9.27
N ILE A 47 2.87 3.12 9.11
CA ILE A 47 3.84 4.07 9.66
C ILE A 47 3.88 4.01 11.19
N ALA A 48 2.71 3.92 11.85
CA ALA A 48 2.65 3.74 13.31
C ALA A 48 3.33 2.45 13.78
N ALA A 49 3.41 1.43 12.93
CA ALA A 49 4.15 0.18 13.17
C ALA A 49 5.65 0.28 12.81
N GLY A 50 6.15 1.44 12.40
CA GLY A 50 7.54 1.67 12.03
C GLY A 50 7.91 1.22 10.62
N LEU A 51 6.94 1.18 9.70
CA LEU A 51 7.15 0.82 8.30
C LEU A 51 7.19 2.06 7.40
N ASN A 52 7.93 1.98 6.30
CA ASN A 52 7.87 2.98 5.24
C ASN A 52 6.74 2.65 4.26
N VAL A 53 6.16 3.67 3.63
CA VAL A 53 5.07 3.48 2.65
C VAL A 53 5.35 4.24 1.36
N ILE A 54 5.08 3.58 0.24
CA ILE A 54 5.06 4.18 -1.09
C ILE A 54 3.61 4.19 -1.55
N LEU A 55 3.05 5.37 -1.77
CA LEU A 55 1.66 5.55 -2.18
C LEU A 55 1.60 5.77 -3.69
N SER A 56 0.72 5.05 -4.38
CA SER A 56 0.53 5.23 -5.83
C SER A 56 -0.94 5.10 -6.21
N ASN A 57 -1.36 5.85 -7.23
CA ASN A 57 -2.67 5.69 -7.84
C ASN A 57 -2.57 5.92 -9.36
N SER A 58 -3.67 5.68 -10.07
CA SER A 58 -3.73 5.87 -11.53
C SER A 58 -3.80 7.33 -11.98
N ARG A 59 -4.03 8.27 -11.05
CA ARG A 59 -4.20 9.70 -11.32
C ARG A 59 -2.89 10.50 -11.22
N GLY A 60 -1.78 9.83 -10.87
CA GLY A 60 -0.47 10.44 -10.73
C GLY A 60 -0.08 10.74 -9.28
N PRO A 61 1.23 10.69 -8.96
CA PRO A 61 1.75 10.91 -7.60
C PRO A 61 1.42 12.30 -7.04
N GLU A 62 1.26 13.31 -7.88
CA GLU A 62 0.89 14.68 -7.51
C GLU A 62 -0.44 14.74 -6.76
N THR A 63 -1.39 13.85 -7.09
CA THR A 63 -2.70 13.80 -6.41
C THR A 63 -2.62 13.25 -4.98
N LEU A 64 -1.45 12.76 -4.57
CA LEU A 64 -1.17 12.21 -3.25
C LEU A 64 -0.22 13.11 -2.44
N ALA A 65 0.15 14.29 -2.95
CA ALA A 65 1.09 15.19 -2.30
C ALA A 65 0.66 15.55 -0.87
N ASP A 66 -0.57 16.01 -0.69
CA ASP A 66 -1.13 16.38 0.61
C ASP A 66 -1.12 15.20 1.59
N LEU A 67 -1.50 14.01 1.11
CA LEU A 67 -1.50 12.80 1.93
C LEU A 67 -0.08 12.39 2.32
N SER A 68 0.88 12.45 1.40
CA SER A 68 2.28 12.14 1.73
C SER A 68 2.86 13.14 2.73
N ALA A 69 2.50 14.42 2.61
CA ALA A 69 2.92 15.47 3.54
C ALA A 69 2.32 15.27 4.93
N GLU A 70 1.04 14.90 5.03
CA GLU A 70 0.37 14.56 6.30
C GLU A 70 1.06 13.38 7.01
N LEU A 71 1.49 12.38 6.24
CA LEU A 71 2.09 11.15 6.76
C LEU A 71 3.58 11.29 7.10
N GLY A 72 4.23 12.37 6.67
CA GLY A 72 5.60 12.72 7.03
C GLY A 72 6.66 11.87 6.33
N GLU A 73 7.86 11.82 6.92
CA GLU A 73 9.09 11.30 6.29
C GLU A 73 9.03 9.82 5.89
N HIS A 74 8.13 9.05 6.50
CA HIS A 74 7.95 7.63 6.22
C HIS A 74 7.04 7.36 5.02
N ALA A 75 6.48 8.40 4.39
CA ALA A 75 5.61 8.29 3.23
C ALA A 75 6.16 9.06 2.03
N ARG A 76 6.05 8.45 0.84
CA ARG A 76 6.27 9.15 -0.42
C ARG A 76 5.24 8.76 -1.47
N ALA A 77 4.89 9.70 -2.35
CA ALA A 77 4.10 9.41 -3.53
C ALA A 77 4.99 8.92 -4.69
N ALA A 78 4.50 7.96 -5.46
CA ALA A 78 5.20 7.41 -6.62
C ALA A 78 4.20 6.87 -7.67
N THR A 79 4.72 6.46 -8.82
CA THR A 79 3.93 5.73 -9.82
C THR A 79 3.62 4.30 -9.35
N PRO A 80 2.56 3.65 -9.87
CA PRO A 80 2.26 2.25 -9.54
C PRO A 80 3.40 1.27 -9.83
N ALA A 81 4.15 1.52 -10.91
CA ALA A 81 5.31 0.70 -11.27
C ALA A 81 6.43 0.81 -10.23
N GLU A 82 6.71 2.02 -9.73
CA GLU A 82 7.71 2.25 -8.69
C GLU A 82 7.26 1.64 -7.35
N ALA A 83 5.99 1.80 -6.96
CA ALA A 83 5.44 1.19 -5.75
C ALA A 83 5.54 -0.34 -5.77
N ALA A 84 5.27 -0.96 -6.93
CA ALA A 84 5.40 -2.41 -7.11
C ALA A 84 6.85 -2.90 -7.07
N ARG A 85 7.79 -2.08 -7.57
CA ARG A 85 9.21 -2.44 -7.70
C ARG A 85 9.99 -2.26 -6.41
N GLU A 86 9.63 -1.25 -5.63
CA GLU A 86 10.40 -0.82 -4.45
C GLU A 86 9.77 -1.25 -3.12
N GLY A 87 8.51 -1.66 -3.12
CA GLY A 87 7.87 -2.27 -1.96
C GLY A 87 8.43 -3.68 -1.72
N ASP A 88 8.82 -3.97 -0.47
CA ASP A 88 9.07 -5.33 -0.03
C ASP A 88 7.76 -6.15 0.03
N LEU A 89 6.66 -5.45 0.27
CA LEU A 89 5.29 -5.95 0.22
C LEU A 89 4.45 -4.99 -0.64
N VAL A 90 3.59 -5.56 -1.49
CA VAL A 90 2.70 -4.77 -2.35
C VAL A 90 1.25 -5.05 -2.00
N ALA A 91 0.53 -3.99 -1.65
CA ALA A 91 -0.88 -3.99 -1.34
C ALA A 91 -1.66 -3.30 -2.46
N SER A 92 -2.50 -4.05 -3.16
CA SER A 92 -3.44 -3.51 -4.13
C SER A 92 -4.84 -3.55 -3.55
N ILE A 93 -5.48 -2.40 -3.40
CA ILE A 93 -6.88 -2.32 -2.94
C ILE A 93 -7.75 -2.24 -4.19
N LEU A 94 -8.29 -3.38 -4.59
CA LEU A 94 -9.23 -3.46 -5.70
C LEU A 94 -10.65 -3.33 -5.14
N THR A 95 -11.43 -2.43 -5.71
CA THR A 95 -12.89 -2.51 -5.59
C THR A 95 -13.37 -3.56 -6.58
N GLU A 96 -14.08 -4.57 -6.09
CA GLU A 96 -14.86 -5.43 -6.96
C GLU A 96 -15.98 -4.58 -7.62
N SER A 97 -16.15 -4.73 -8.93
CA SER A 97 -17.27 -4.14 -9.65
C SER A 97 -18.44 -5.13 -9.56
N PRO A 98 -19.64 -4.72 -9.08
CA PRO A 98 -20.80 -5.60 -9.05
C PRO A 98 -21.27 -6.03 -10.46
N ALA A 99 -20.73 -5.43 -11.53
CA ALA A 99 -21.07 -5.77 -12.92
C ALA A 99 -20.48 -7.11 -13.42
N ALA A 100 -19.62 -7.78 -12.64
CA ALA A 100 -19.03 -9.07 -13.03
C ALA A 100 -19.85 -10.29 -12.59
N ALA A 101 -20.92 -10.10 -11.81
CA ALA A 101 -21.89 -11.14 -11.49
C ALA A 101 -22.99 -11.16 -12.57
N GLY A 102 -22.64 -11.67 -13.75
CA GLY A 102 -23.56 -12.01 -14.84
C GLY A 102 -23.85 -13.50 -14.86
#